data_AF-A0A382F892-F1
#
_entry.id   AF-A0A382F892-F1
#
_cell.length_a   1.000
_cell.length_b   1.000
_cell.length_c   1.000
_cell.angle_alpha   90.00
_cell.angle_beta   90.00
_cell.angle_gamma   90.00
#
_symmetry.space_group_name_H-M   'P 1'
#
loop_
_entity.id
_entity.type
_entity.pdbx_description
1 polymer ?
#
loop_
_entity_poly.entity_id
_entity_poly.type
_entity_poly.pdbx_seq_one_letter_code
_entity_poly.pdbx_strand_id
1 'polypeptide(L)' 'MGFRKISIFFSFFLCICSIFSIFIFSLNYGIDFKGGTLIEIKSSSKIEISDIRSRLYGIGFEDAQIQT' A
#
# COMPACT_ATOMS: atom_id res chain seq x y z
N MET A 1 -27.10 13.33 26.46
CA MET A 1 -27.59 12.27 25.54
C MET A 1 -28.19 12.81 24.22
N GLY A 2 -28.11 14.12 23.90
CA GLY A 2 -28.73 14.67 22.69
C GLY A 2 -27.99 14.39 21.37
N PHE A 3 -26.66 14.31 21.41
CA PHE A 3 -25.84 14.12 20.20
C PHE A 3 -25.77 12.66 19.72
N ARG A 4 -26.33 11.70 20.47
CA ARG A 4 -26.21 10.27 20.14
C ARG A 4 -26.74 9.94 18.75
N LYS A 5 -27.86 10.56 18.35
CA LYS A 5 -28.46 10.34 17.02
C LYS A 5 -27.62 10.99 15.90
N ILE A 6 -27.07 12.17 16.14
CA ILE A 6 -26.15 12.85 15.20
C ILE A 6 -24.87 12.02 15.01
N SER A 7 -24.27 11.54 16.09
CA SER A 7 -23.03 10.74 16.02
C SER A 7 -23.24 9.42 15.29
N ILE A 8 -24.39 8.78 15.47
CA ILE A 8 -24.74 7.55 14.74
C ILE A 8 -24.90 7.84 13.25
N PHE A 9 -25.63 8.89 12.87
CA PHE A 9 -25.80 9.26 11.47
C PHE A 9 -24.48 9.64 10.80
N PHE A 10 -23.65 10.42 11.49
CA PHE A 10 -22.33 10.81 11.01
C PHE A 10 -21.39 9.60 10.84
N SER A 11 -21.40 8.66 11.80
CA SER A 11 -20.63 7.42 11.67
C SER A 11 -21.12 6.57 10.50
N PHE A 12 -22.43 6.47 10.30
CA PHE A 12 -23.00 5.73 9.19
C PHE A 12 -22.60 6.34 7.84
N PHE A 13 -22.65 7.67 7.75
CA PHE A 13 -22.18 8.41 6.57
C PHE A 13 -20.68 8.16 6.31
N LEU A 14 -19.83 8.24 7.33
CA LEU A 14 -18.41 7.94 7.22
C LEU A 14 -18.14 6.50 6.75
N CYS A 15 -18.90 5.52 7.24
CA CYS A 15 -18.79 4.14 6.79
C CYS A 15 -19.10 4.01 5.29
N ILE A 16 -20.17 4.66 4.82
CA ILE A 16 -20.52 4.69 3.40
C ILE A 16 -19.43 5.37 2.58
N CYS A 17 -18.94 6.54 3.02
CA CYS A 17 -17.84 7.23 2.36
C CYS A 17 -16.57 6.37 2.27
N SER A 18 -16.26 5.60 3.32
CA SER A 18 -15.11 4.67 3.32
C SER A 18 -15.26 3.60 2.24
N ILE A 19 -16.44 3.01 2.10
CA ILE A 19 -16.72 2.02 1.05
C ILE A 19 -16.60 2.65 -0.34
N PHE A 20 -17.14 3.84 -0.56
CA PHE A 20 -17.01 4.56 -1.83
C PHE A 20 -15.57 4.97 -2.14
N SER A 21 -14.79 5.31 -1.11
CA SER A 21 -13.39 5.68 -1.24
C SER A 21 -12.58 4.58 -1.94
N ILE A 22 -12.86 3.31 -1.65
CA ILE A 22 -12.18 2.15 -2.25
C ILE A 22 -12.35 2.13 -3.79
N PHE A 23 -13.49 2.58 -4.32
CA PHE A 23 -13.75 2.60 -5.76
C PHE A 23 -13.13 3.82 -6.46
N ILE A 24 -13.01 4.96 -5.75
CA ILE A 24 -12.45 6.20 -6.27
C ILE A 24 -10.92 6.19 -6.19
N PHE A 25 -10.41 5.82 -5.01
CA PHE A 25 -9.01 5.62 -4.71
C PHE A 25 -8.74 4.13 -4.85
N SER A 26 -8.35 3.71 -6.05
CA SER A 26 -7.95 2.32 -6.33
C SER A 26 -7.07 1.78 -5.20
N LEU A 27 -7.33 0.54 -4.78
CA LEU A 27 -6.54 -0.10 -3.73
C LEU A 27 -5.08 -0.26 -4.18
N ASN A 28 -4.15 -0.04 -3.25
CA ASN A 28 -2.76 -0.44 -3.40
C ASN A 28 -2.66 -1.96 -3.23
N TYR A 29 -3.01 -2.69 -4.28
CA TYR A 29 -2.94 -4.14 -4.28
C TYR A 29 -1.49 -4.61 -4.15
N GLY A 30 -1.20 -5.36 -3.09
CA GLY A 30 0.08 -6.03 -2.88
C GLY A 30 0.27 -7.24 -3.79
N ILE A 31 1.40 -7.92 -3.61
CA ILE A 31 1.79 -9.12 -4.37
C ILE A 31 0.75 -10.24 -4.31
N ASP A 32 0.03 -10.37 -3.19
CA ASP A 32 -0.99 -11.40 -2.98
C ASP A 32 -2.20 -11.24 -3.93
N PHE A 33 -2.43 -10.02 -4.45
CA PHE A 33 -3.57 -9.70 -5.30
C PHE A 33 -3.18 -9.45 -6.77
N LYS A 34 -2.00 -8.86 -7.03
CA LYS A 34 -1.52 -8.61 -8.41
C LYS A 34 -0.75 -9.79 -8.99
N GLY A 35 -0.29 -10.72 -8.16
CA GLY A 35 0.74 -11.68 -8.54
C GLY A 35 2.09 -10.98 -8.67
N GLY A 36 3.16 -11.68 -8.32
CA GLY A 36 4.51 -11.13 -8.35
C GLY A 36 5.49 -12.02 -7.61
N THR A 37 6.76 -11.63 -7.64
CA THR A 37 7.83 -12.36 -6.97
C THR A 37 8.32 -11.55 -5.78
N LEU A 38 8.21 -12.10 -4.57
CA LEU A 38 8.85 -11.57 -3.38
C LEU A 38 10.25 -12.15 -3.28
N ILE A 39 11.27 -11.29 -3.26
CA ILE A 39 12.67 -11.68 -3.09
C ILE A 39 13.16 -11.06 -1.79
N GLU A 40 13.39 -11.90 -0.78
CA GLU A 40 13.98 -11.47 0.49
C GLU A 40 15.50 -11.69 0.43
N ILE A 41 16.27 -10.59 0.57
CA ILE A 41 17.72 -10.63 0.53
C ILE A 41 18.25 -10.30 1.92
N LYS A 42 18.92 -11.28 2.55
CA LYS A 42 19.67 -11.06 3.79
C LYS A 42 21.13 -10.87 3.44
N SER A 43 21.67 -9.70 3.75
CA SER A 43 23.09 -9.41 3.56
C SER A 43 23.76 -9.12 4.88
N SER A 44 24.96 -9.68 5.04
CA SER A 44 25.83 -9.43 6.18
C SER A 44 26.51 -8.04 6.11
N SER A 45 26.55 -7.44 4.92
CA SER A 45 27.08 -6.10 4.69
C SER A 45 25.95 -5.08 4.50
N LYS A 46 26.20 -3.82 4.90
CA LYS A 46 25.26 -2.71 4.77
C LYS A 46 25.00 -2.45 3.29
N ILE A 47 23.86 -2.92 2.77
CA ILE A 47 23.47 -2.65 1.39
C ILE A 47 22.74 -1.31 1.35
N GLU A 48 23.15 -0.43 0.44
CA GLU A 48 22.40 0.76 0.12
C GLU A 48 21.20 0.41 -0.78
N ILE A 49 20.00 0.73 -0.29
CA ILE A 49 18.73 0.48 -0.99
C ILE A 49 18.67 1.23 -2.34
N SER A 50 19.34 2.39 -2.43
CA SER A 50 19.52 3.20 -3.65
C SER A 50 20.23 2.44 -4.78
N ASP A 51 21.28 1.69 -4.44
CA ASP A 51 22.06 0.92 -5.42
C ASP A 51 21.26 -0.28 -5.97
N ILE A 52 20.47 -0.94 -5.12
CA ILE A 52 19.57 -2.00 -5.59
C ILE A 52 18.49 -1.42 -6.50
N ARG A 53 17.86 -0.31 -6.09
CA ARG A 53 16.79 0.32 -6.88
C ARG A 53 17.28 0.74 -8.26
N SER A 54 18.44 1.40 -8.35
CA SER A 54 19.00 1.85 -9.63
C SER A 54 19.33 0.70 -10.58
N ARG A 55 19.85 -0.42 -10.04
CA ARG A 55 20.11 -1.64 -10.84
C ARG A 55 18.81 -2.30 -11.32
N LEU A 56 17.79 -2.39 -10.48
CA LEU A 56 16.49 -2.96 -10.86
C LEU A 56 15.78 -2.10 -11.92
N TYR A 57 15.87 -0.78 -11.78
CA TYR A 57 15.34 0.17 -12.78
C TYR A 57 16.04 -0.01 -14.14
N GLY A 58 17.36 -0.21 -14.15
CA GLY A 58 18.14 -0.43 -15.38
C GLY A 58 17.84 -1.74 -16.12
N ILE A 59 17.18 -2.72 -15.46
CA ILE A 59 16.81 -4.02 -16.05
C ILE A 59 15.31 -4.06 -16.42
N GLY A 60 14.58 -2.95 -16.26
CA GLY A 60 13.17 -2.82 -16.63
C GLY A 60 12.17 -3.17 -15.51
N PHE A 61 12.63 -3.30 -14.26
CA PHE A 61 11.76 -3.47 -13.10
C PHE A 61 11.48 -2.11 -12.44
N GLU A 62 10.72 -1.27 -13.13
CA GLU A 62 10.38 0.10 -12.69
C GLU A 62 9.47 0.14 -11.45
N ASP A 63 8.67 -0.91 -11.24
CA ASP A 63 7.71 -1.04 -10.13
C ASP A 63 8.27 -1.76 -8.89
N ALA A 64 9.57 -2.05 -8.84
CA ALA A 64 10.16 -2.79 -7.73
C ALA A 64 10.08 -2.00 -6.41
N GLN A 65 9.21 -2.44 -5.49
CA GLN A 65 9.13 -1.90 -4.13
C GLN A 65 10.14 -2.60 -3.21
N ILE A 66 10.99 -1.80 -2.55
CA ILE A 66 11.97 -2.28 -1.57
C ILE A 66 11.50 -1.85 -0.19
N GLN A 67 11.29 -2.84 0.69
CA GLN A 67 10.88 -2.63 2.08
C GLN A 67 11.96 -3.20 2.99
N THR A 68 12.35 -2.41 4.00
CA THR A 68 13.43 -2.71 4.95
C THR A 68 12.99 -3.69 6.03
#